data_AF-A0A832BZF6-F1
#
_entry.id   AF-A0A832BZF6-F1
#
_cell.length_a   1.000
_cell.length_b   1.000
_cell.length_c   1.000
_cell.angle_alpha   90.00
_cell.angle_beta   90.00
_cell.angle_gamma   90.00
#
_symmetry.space_group_name_H-M   'P 1'
#
loop_
_entity.id
_entity.type
_entity.pdbx_description
1 polymer ?
#
loop_
_entity_poly.entity_id
_entity_poly.type
_entity_poly.pdbx_seq_one_letter_code
_entity_poly.pdbx_strand_id
1 'polypeptide(L)'
;RAGATSISEIVFFEVLSLFIPIKNSPDNHQELNAKSLVEKNVARMIFEDQLTAQILIDNIVDLLNNLYFYKNNFNNFQKMNKLPQNKIVEEIMMEEKWQF
;
A
#
# COMPACT_ATOMS: atom_id res chain seq x y z
N ARG A 1 2.06 -2.40 10.02
CA ARG A 1 1.32 -3.61 9.59
C ARG A 1 0.64 -3.32 8.24
N ALA A 2 0.14 -4.33 7.52
CA ALA A 2 -0.37 -4.16 6.15
C ALA A 2 -1.83 -4.64 6.00
N GLY A 3 -2.72 -4.12 6.85
CA GLY A 3 -4.17 -4.35 6.71
C GLY A 3 -4.77 -3.53 5.56
N ALA A 4 -5.89 -3.99 5.00
CA ALA A 4 -6.53 -3.37 3.83
C ALA A 4 -6.86 -1.88 4.05
N THR A 5 -7.38 -1.51 5.23
CA THR A 5 -7.66 -0.12 5.58
C THR A 5 -6.38 0.72 5.65
N SER A 6 -5.33 0.22 6.32
CA SER A 6 -4.05 0.92 6.41
C SER A 6 -3.41 1.13 5.04
N ILE A 7 -3.49 0.13 4.14
CA ILE A 7 -3.06 0.29 2.75
C ILE A 7 -3.86 1.41 2.07
N SER A 8 -5.17 1.42 2.25
CA SER A 8 -6.06 2.42 1.62
C SER A 8 -5.73 3.84 2.11
N GLU A 9 -5.47 4.01 3.40
CA GLU A 9 -5.04 5.28 4.00
C GLU A 9 -3.67 5.72 3.46
N ILE A 10 -2.69 4.82 3.42
CA ILE A 10 -1.35 5.10 2.90
C ILE A 10 -1.40 5.55 1.45
N VAL A 11 -2.23 4.90 0.63
CA VAL A 11 -2.45 5.32 -0.75
C VAL A 11 -3.10 6.70 -0.78
N PHE A 12 -4.19 6.90 -0.04
CA PHE A 12 -4.92 8.17 -0.05
C PHE A 12 -4.07 9.36 0.40
N PHE A 13 -3.26 9.21 1.45
CA PHE A 13 -2.41 10.26 2.02
C PHE A 13 -1.00 10.31 1.42
N GLU A 14 -0.66 9.41 0.48
CA GLU A 14 0.65 9.35 -0.18
C GLU A 14 1.84 9.25 0.79
N VAL A 15 1.66 8.47 1.86
CA VAL A 15 2.67 8.35 2.92
C VAL A 15 3.64 7.22 2.59
N LEU A 16 4.91 7.56 2.34
CA LEU A 16 5.97 6.56 2.21
C LEU A 16 6.03 5.68 3.47
N SER A 17 5.86 4.38 3.27
CA SER A 17 5.64 3.44 4.36
C SER A 17 6.59 2.24 4.30
N LEU A 18 7.02 1.80 5.48
CA LEU A 18 7.77 0.57 5.68
C LEU A 18 6.86 -0.46 6.36
N PHE A 19 6.48 -1.51 5.62
CA PHE A 19 5.60 -2.55 6.11
C PHE A 19 6.36 -3.65 6.85
N ILE A 20 5.78 -4.10 7.96
CA ILE A 20 6.20 -5.30 8.68
C ILE A 20 4.97 -6.20 8.82
N PRO A 21 4.61 -6.99 7.79
CA PRO A 21 3.43 -7.87 7.84
C PRO A 21 3.62 -8.93 8.93
N ILE A 22 2.53 -9.30 9.60
CA ILE A 22 2.54 -10.41 10.58
C ILE A 22 2.72 -11.72 9.83
N LYS A 23 3.56 -12.61 10.37
CA LYS A 23 3.70 -13.97 9.87
C LYS A 23 2.38 -14.75 10.02
N ASN A 24 2.00 -15.51 8.99
CA ASN A 24 0.79 -16.35 8.98
C ASN A 24 -0.54 -15.57 9.18
N SER A 25 -0.65 -14.33 8.69
CA SER A 25 -1.99 -13.76 8.51
C SER A 25 -2.82 -14.72 7.64
N PRO A 26 -4.13 -14.91 7.89
CA PRO A 26 -4.98 -15.74 7.04
C PRO A 26 -4.69 -15.46 5.55
N ASP A 27 -4.48 -16.51 4.76
CA ASP A 27 -4.10 -16.51 3.34
C ASP A 27 -2.96 -15.56 2.92
N ASN A 28 -2.07 -15.18 3.85
CA ASN A 28 -1.01 -14.19 3.63
C ASN A 28 -1.52 -12.82 3.15
N HIS A 29 -2.77 -12.46 3.50
CA HIS A 29 -3.39 -11.20 3.08
C HIS A 29 -2.54 -9.97 3.39
N GLN A 30 -1.87 -9.91 4.55
CA GLN A 30 -1.01 -8.76 4.88
C GLN A 30 0.22 -8.65 3.98
N GLU A 31 0.83 -9.77 3.61
CA GLU A 31 1.98 -9.77 2.71
C GLU A 31 1.56 -9.34 1.30
N LEU A 32 0.45 -9.89 0.79
CA LEU A 32 -0.09 -9.53 -0.53
C LEU A 32 -0.45 -8.04 -0.60
N ASN A 33 -1.09 -7.53 0.46
CA ASN A 33 -1.40 -6.12 0.62
C ASN A 33 -0.13 -5.24 0.55
N ALA A 34 0.90 -5.57 1.33
CA ALA A 34 2.16 -4.83 1.31
C ALA A 34 2.85 -4.90 -0.08
N LYS A 35 2.91 -6.10 -0.67
CA LYS A 35 3.49 -6.33 -2.01
C LYS A 35 2.88 -5.44 -3.07
N SER A 36 1.56 -5.22 -3.02
CA SER A 36 0.85 -4.36 -3.98
C SER A 36 1.40 -2.93 -4.07
N LEU A 37 2.02 -2.41 -3.00
CA LEU A 37 2.68 -1.10 -2.95
C LEU A 37 4.19 -1.18 -3.15
N VAL A 38 4.83 -2.22 -2.63
CA VAL A 38 6.28 -2.44 -2.80
C VAL A 38 6.63 -2.62 -4.27
N GLU A 39 5.86 -3.41 -5.01
CA GLU A 39 6.07 -3.66 -6.46
C GLU A 39 5.93 -2.38 -7.30
N LYS A 40 5.20 -1.39 -6.79
CA LYS A 40 5.04 -0.08 -7.43
C LYS A 40 6.08 0.94 -6.99
N ASN A 41 7.06 0.51 -6.19
CA ASN A 41 8.11 1.36 -5.64
C ASN A 41 7.56 2.58 -4.87
N VAL A 42 6.45 2.40 -4.15
CA VAL A 42 5.86 3.44 -3.27
C VAL A 42 5.93 3.05 -1.78
N ALA A 43 6.49 1.88 -1.47
CA ALA A 43 6.71 1.39 -0.12
C ALA A 43 7.90 0.42 -0.05
N ARG A 44 8.31 0.06 1.17
CA ARG A 44 9.23 -1.06 1.47
C ARG A 44 8.56 -2.06 2.39
N MET A 45 9.13 -3.26 2.49
CA MET A 45 8.67 -4.30 3.40
C MET A 45 9.85 -5.04 4.02
N ILE A 46 9.77 -5.29 5.33
CA ILE A 46 10.65 -6.20 6.07
C ILE A 46 9.76 -7.31 6.61
N PHE A 47 10.12 -8.57 6.35
CA PHE A 47 9.40 -9.68 6.95
C PHE A 47 9.66 -9.73 8.46
N GLU A 48 8.63 -10.08 9.24
CA GLU A 48 8.71 -10.07 10.71
C GLU A 48 9.83 -10.97 11.26
N ASP A 49 10.15 -12.08 10.58
CA ASP A 49 11.25 -12.99 10.95
C ASP A 49 12.65 -12.48 10.56
N GLN A 50 12.72 -11.47 9.69
CA GLN A 50 13.95 -10.78 9.30
C GLN A 50 14.16 -9.49 10.10
N LEU A 51 13.20 -9.08 10.94
CA LEU A 51 13.26 -7.81 11.63
C LEU A 51 14.35 -7.82 12.70
N THR A 52 15.35 -6.96 12.53
CA THR A 52 16.33 -6.59 13.55
C THR A 52 16.44 -5.07 13.63
N ALA A 53 17.00 -4.56 14.74
CA ALA A 53 17.22 -3.12 14.89
C ALA A 53 18.10 -2.55 13.76
N GLN A 54 19.15 -3.27 13.36
CA GLN A 54 20.03 -2.86 12.27
C GLN A 54 19.29 -2.82 10.94
N ILE A 55 18.54 -3.89 10.59
CA ILE A 55 17.77 -3.95 9.34
C ILE A 55 16.71 -2.84 9.28
N LEU A 56 16.07 -2.53 10.41
CA LEU A 56 15.10 -1.44 10.49
C LEU A 56 15.77 -0.09 10.22
N ILE A 57 16.90 0.19 10.87
CA ILE A 57 17.64 1.44 10.69
C ILE A 57 18.11 1.58 9.24
N ASP A 58 18.69 0.52 8.66
CA ASP A 58 19.19 0.54 7.28
C ASP A 58 18.08 0.83 6.28
N ASN A 59 16.89 0.23 6.45
CA ASN A 59 15.74 0.51 5.61
C ASN A 59 15.24 1.95 5.77
N ILE A 60 15.21 2.49 6.99
CA ILE A 60 14.80 3.88 7.22
C ILE A 60 15.79 4.83 6.53
N VAL A 61 17.10 4.59 6.66
CA VAL A 61 18.14 5.39 6.00
C VAL A 61 18.02 5.31 4.48
N ASP A 62 17.81 4.13 3.91
CA ASP A 62 17.57 3.94 2.46
C ASP A 62 16.35 4.74 1.99
N LEU A 63 15.23 4.64 2.71
CA LEU A 63 14.01 5.38 2.39
C LEU A 63 14.23 6.90 2.43
N LEU A 64 14.93 7.40 3.45
CA LEU A 64 15.25 8.83 3.59
C LEU A 64 16.15 9.33 2.45
N ASN A 65 17.18 8.56 2.08
CA ASN A 65 18.07 8.91 0.98
C ASN A 65 17.39 8.88 -0.39
N ASN A 66 16.32 8.10 -0.53
CA ASN A 66 15.58 7.93 -1.78
C ASN A 66 14.20 8.60 -1.78
N LEU A 67 13.92 9.56 -0.87
CA LEU A 67 12.61 10.18 -0.71
C LEU A 67 12.02 10.72 -2.02
N TYR A 68 12.83 11.37 -2.85
CA TYR A 68 12.37 11.92 -4.13
C TYR A 68 11.95 10.85 -5.13
N PHE A 69 12.65 9.71 -5.16
CA PHE A 69 12.28 8.58 -6.00
C PHE A 69 10.90 8.04 -5.62
N TYR A 70 10.67 7.78 -4.33
CA TYR A 70 9.38 7.31 -3.82
C TYR A 70 8.25 8.33 -4.05
N LYS A 71 8.51 9.62 -3.83
CA LYS A 71 7.53 10.69 -4.07
C LYS A 71 7.12 10.76 -5.55
N ASN A 72 8.07 10.64 -6.47
CA ASN A 72 7.78 10.62 -7.90
C ASN A 72 6.96 9.38 -8.30
N ASN A 73 7.24 8.23 -7.69
CA ASN A 73 6.46 7.01 -7.94
C ASN A 73 5.02 7.14 -7.43
N PHE A 74 4.80 7.77 -6.27
CA PHE A 74 3.45 8.05 -5.77
C PHE A 74 2.63 8.92 -6.73
N ASN A 75 3.22 10.00 -7.25
CA ASN A 75 2.56 10.87 -8.22
C ASN A 75 2.11 10.10 -9.48
N ASN A 76 2.93 9.17 -9.96
CA ASN A 76 2.59 8.33 -11.11
C ASN A 76 1.53 7.28 -10.76
N PHE A 77 1.62 6.70 -9.56
CA PHE A 77 0.67 5.72 -9.06
C PHE A 77 -0.75 6.30 -8.94
N GLN A 78 -0.89 7.53 -8.43
CA GLN A 78 -2.20 8.19 -8.29
C GLN A 78 -2.87 8.51 -9.62
N LYS A 79 -2.11 8.94 -10.64
CA LYS A 79 -2.66 9.18 -11.97
C LYS A 79 -3.33 7.93 -12.56
N MET A 80 -2.90 6.73 -12.13
CA MET A 80 -3.49 5.47 -12.56
C MET A 80 -4.67 5.02 -11.69
N ASN A 81 -4.80 5.52 -10.46
CA ASN A 81 -5.85 5.13 -9.53
C ASN A 81 -7.01 6.12 -9.56
N LYS A 82 -8.15 5.69 -10.11
CA LYS A 82 -9.42 6.35 -9.77
C LYS A 82 -9.76 6.07 -8.30
N LEU A 83 -10.30 7.07 -7.61
CA LEU A 83 -10.84 6.92 -6.26
C LEU A 83 -11.80 5.72 -6.22
N PRO A 84 -11.52 4.69 -5.38
CA PRO A 84 -12.30 3.47 -5.37
C PRO A 84 -13.76 3.71 -4.96
N GLN A 85 -14.03 4.78 -4.19
CA GLN A 85 -15.38 5.16 -3.80
C GLN A 85 -16.24 5.47 -5.03
N ASN A 86 -15.70 6.18 -6.02
CA ASN A 86 -16.46 6.54 -7.22
C ASN A 86 -16.85 5.31 -8.04
N LYS A 87 -15.94 4.33 -8.16
CA LYS A 87 -16.22 3.06 -8.84
C LYS A 87 -17.33 2.27 -8.15
N ILE A 88 -17.26 2.16 -6.82
CA ILE A 88 -18.27 1.45 -6.04
C ILE A 88 -19.64 2.13 -6.17
N VAL A 89 -19.69 3.47 -6.09
CA VAL A 89 -20.93 4.22 -6.28
C VAL A 89 -21.49 4.03 -7.69
N GLU A 90 -20.64 4.09 -8.72
CA GLU A 90 -21.05 3.85 -10.11
C GLU A 90 -21.65 2.44 -10.28
N GLU A 91 -21.04 1.41 -9.69
CA GLU A 91 -21.50 0.02 -9.77
C GLU A 91 -22.84 -0.20 -9.08
N ILE A 92 -23.00 0.29 -7.84
CA ILE A 92 -24.28 0.24 -7.10
C ILE A 92 -25.40 0.94 -7.88
N MET A 93 -25.12 2.14 -8.40
CA MET A 93 -26.09 2.93 -9.16
C MET A 93 -26.44 2.30 -10.52
N MET A 94 -25.56 1.47 -11.09
CA MET A 94 -25.88 0.69 -12.29
C MET A 94 -26.81 -0.47 -11.95
N GLU A 95 -26.55 -1.23 -10.87
CA GLU A 95 -27.41 -2.34 -10.45
C GLU A 95 -28.84 -1.89 -10.11
N GLU A 96 -29.01 -0.74 -9.43
CA GLU A 96 -30.34 -0.18 -9.13
C GLU A 96 -31.15 0.16 -10.39
N LYS A 97 -30.49 0.52 -11.50
CA LYS A 97 -31.15 0.79 -12.78
C LYS A 97 -31.65 -0.46 -13.49
N TRP A 98 -31.14 -1.65 -13.14
CA TRP A 98 -31.58 -2.94 -13.70
C TRP A 98 -32.72 -3.60 -12.91
N GLN A 99 -33.20 -2.94 -11.85
CA GLN A 99 -34.29 -3.45 -10.98
C GLN A 99 -35.69 -2.92 -11.38
N PHE A 100 -35.83 -2.25 -12.53
CA PHE A 100 -37.11 -1.72 -13.05
C PHE A 100 -37.38 -2.14 -14.49
#